data_AF-A0A926YRL3-F1
#
_entry.id   AF-A0A926YRL3-F1
#
_cell.length_a   1.000
_cell.length_b   1.000
_cell.length_c   1.000
_cell.angle_alpha   90.00
_cell.angle_beta   90.00
_cell.angle_gamma   90.00
#
_symmetry.space_group_name_H-M   'P 1'
#
loop_
_entity.id
_entity.type
_entity.pdbx_description
1 polymer ?
#
loop_
_entity_poly.entity_id
_entity_poly.type
_entity_poly.pdbx_seq_one_letter_code
_entity_poly.pdbx_strand_id
1 'polypeptide(L)'
;MSPLSSLNFAHQDLRNRSFRRQDLCGADFRGADLRGCDFSRARLRSANFDSARLGQSRQRLLLPLGVMLTIAIAMFDAISHMLFGVLGRTAAESGWSFVIALCVALTIAATAILLPHPAATLLSGTASGALLSFYYGGRSAGNDARMAIASAVAGGIVCFILLGYGLRTRHTLSIAPALVCATIAAYALAWFTGTWAIAAATASGYRSLGLIFTVVSLAYFAITLSTLIRLAKIVRSLGETCFYQADLTGAKFANTILRNADFAGAIGFTNLDDQ
;
A
#
# COMPACT_ATOMS: atom_id res chain seq x y z
N MET A 1 -34.97 -18.23 -32.66
CA MET A 1 -34.01 -17.75 -31.64
C MET A 1 -32.62 -17.85 -32.23
N SER A 2 -32.02 -16.74 -32.63
CA SER A 2 -30.61 -16.70 -32.99
C SER A 2 -29.79 -17.08 -31.75
N PRO A 3 -28.82 -18.00 -31.83
CA PRO A 3 -27.92 -18.26 -30.70
C PRO A 3 -27.28 -16.91 -30.38
N LEU A 4 -27.44 -16.45 -29.14
CA LEU A 4 -26.70 -15.30 -28.63
C LEU A 4 -25.24 -15.55 -28.99
N SER A 5 -24.66 -14.70 -29.83
CA SER A 5 -23.29 -14.80 -30.30
C SER A 5 -22.39 -15.08 -29.09
N SER A 6 -21.95 -16.33 -28.93
CA SER A 6 -21.01 -16.72 -27.89
C SER A 6 -19.78 -15.82 -28.04
N LEU A 7 -19.51 -14.99 -27.04
CA LEU A 7 -18.40 -14.05 -27.06
C LEU A 7 -17.10 -14.85 -27.17
N ASN A 8 -16.46 -14.80 -28.34
CA ASN A 8 -15.24 -15.56 -28.60
C ASN A 8 -13.99 -14.72 -28.29
N PHE A 9 -13.31 -15.08 -27.22
CA PHE A 9 -12.03 -14.54 -26.76
C PHE A 9 -10.90 -15.58 -26.79
N ALA A 10 -11.11 -16.71 -27.47
CA ALA A 10 -10.14 -17.79 -27.51
C ALA A 10 -8.79 -17.31 -28.08
N HIS A 11 -7.70 -17.72 -27.44
CA HIS A 11 -6.32 -17.41 -27.80
C HIS A 11 -5.95 -15.91 -27.84
N GLN A 12 -6.81 -15.03 -27.31
CA GLN A 12 -6.53 -13.60 -27.31
C GLN A 12 -5.61 -13.19 -26.15
N ASP A 13 -4.79 -12.17 -26.40
CA ASP A 13 -4.05 -11.46 -25.36
C ASP A 13 -4.96 -10.40 -24.73
N LEU A 14 -5.53 -10.74 -23.57
CA LEU A 14 -6.44 -9.88 -22.82
C LEU A 14 -5.81 -9.33 -21.55
N ARG A 15 -4.48 -9.43 -21.39
CA ARG A 15 -3.78 -9.01 -20.17
C ARG A 15 -4.20 -7.61 -19.75
N ASN A 16 -4.38 -7.42 -18.45
CA ASN A 16 -4.72 -6.13 -17.84
C ASN A 16 -6.06 -5.52 -18.30
N ARG A 17 -6.96 -6.28 -18.93
CA ARG A 17 -8.30 -5.79 -19.28
C ARG A 17 -9.23 -5.82 -18.06
N SER A 18 -10.19 -4.90 -18.05
CA SER A 18 -11.26 -4.89 -17.05
C SER A 18 -12.56 -5.38 -17.69
N PHE A 19 -13.07 -6.48 -17.17
CA PHE A 19 -14.37 -7.09 -17.48
C PHE A 19 -15.36 -6.93 -16.31
N ARG A 20 -15.07 -6.03 -15.38
CA ARG A 20 -15.84 -5.78 -14.17
C ARG A 20 -17.32 -5.53 -14.49
N ARG A 21 -18.22 -6.26 -13.81
CA ARG A 21 -19.69 -6.18 -13.97
C ARG A 21 -20.22 -6.46 -15.38
N GLN A 22 -19.42 -7.06 -16.27
CA GLN A 22 -19.88 -7.40 -17.60
C GLN A 22 -20.67 -8.72 -17.60
N ASP A 23 -21.54 -8.87 -18.58
CA ASP A 23 -22.22 -10.12 -18.87
C ASP A 23 -21.43 -10.90 -19.92
N LEU A 24 -20.81 -11.98 -19.46
CA LEU A 24 -19.91 -12.85 -20.22
C LEU A 24 -20.39 -14.31 -20.14
N CYS A 25 -21.70 -14.52 -19.96
CA CYS A 25 -22.28 -15.86 -19.92
C CYS A 25 -21.99 -16.59 -21.24
N GLY A 26 -21.45 -17.81 -21.15
CA GLY A 26 -21.08 -18.63 -22.31
C GLY A 26 -19.89 -18.10 -23.12
N ALA A 27 -19.13 -17.12 -22.62
CA ALA A 27 -17.94 -16.62 -23.31
C ALA A 27 -16.85 -17.69 -23.39
N ASP A 28 -16.13 -17.71 -24.51
CA ASP A 28 -15.03 -18.63 -24.78
C ASP A 28 -13.69 -17.92 -24.56
N PHE A 29 -13.02 -18.22 -23.44
CA PHE A 29 -11.67 -17.73 -23.09
C PHE A 29 -10.59 -18.81 -23.26
N ARG A 30 -10.84 -19.86 -24.05
CA ARG A 30 -9.89 -20.96 -24.20
C ARG A 30 -8.53 -20.48 -24.67
N GLY A 31 -7.48 -20.86 -23.96
CA GLY A 31 -6.10 -20.48 -24.31
C GLY A 31 -5.80 -18.97 -24.25
N ALA A 32 -6.71 -18.14 -23.74
CA ALA A 32 -6.52 -16.70 -23.64
C ALA A 32 -5.50 -16.34 -22.54
N ASP A 33 -4.78 -15.24 -22.72
CA ASP A 33 -3.92 -14.68 -21.68
C ASP A 33 -4.70 -13.66 -20.84
N LEU A 34 -5.10 -14.08 -19.64
CA LEU A 34 -5.97 -13.35 -18.72
C LEU A 34 -5.21 -12.80 -17.51
N ARG A 35 -3.87 -12.76 -17.57
CA ARG A 35 -3.04 -12.29 -16.45
C ARG A 35 -3.37 -10.84 -16.10
N GLY A 36 -3.65 -10.58 -14.84
CA GLY A 36 -4.04 -9.26 -14.34
C GLY A 36 -5.38 -8.75 -14.85
N CYS A 37 -6.26 -9.59 -15.37
CA CYS A 37 -7.63 -9.20 -15.70
C CYS A 37 -8.49 -8.98 -14.45
N ASP A 38 -9.44 -8.06 -14.51
CA ASP A 38 -10.44 -7.85 -13.45
C ASP A 38 -11.83 -8.31 -13.93
N PHE A 39 -12.29 -9.44 -13.41
CA PHE A 39 -13.63 -10.02 -13.61
C PHE A 39 -14.56 -9.77 -12.40
N SER A 40 -14.24 -8.81 -11.53
CA SER A 40 -15.03 -8.56 -10.33
C SER A 40 -16.51 -8.33 -10.65
N ARG A 41 -17.40 -9.08 -10.00
CA ARG A 41 -18.86 -9.02 -10.20
C ARG A 41 -19.33 -9.28 -11.64
N ALA A 42 -18.50 -9.89 -12.49
CA ALA A 42 -18.91 -10.30 -13.82
C ALA A 42 -19.83 -11.53 -13.75
N ARG A 43 -20.75 -11.65 -14.72
CA ARG A 43 -21.55 -12.87 -14.92
C ARG A 43 -20.80 -13.76 -15.90
N LEU A 44 -20.28 -14.89 -15.43
CA LEU A 44 -19.42 -15.82 -16.18
C LEU A 44 -20.03 -17.22 -16.23
N ARG A 45 -21.36 -17.31 -16.18
CA ARG A 45 -22.06 -18.60 -16.17
C ARG A 45 -21.74 -19.36 -17.46
N SER A 46 -21.37 -20.62 -17.32
CA SER A 46 -21.00 -21.47 -18.47
C SER A 46 -19.85 -20.94 -19.34
N ALA A 47 -19.02 -20.01 -18.83
CA ALA A 47 -17.85 -19.53 -19.54
C ALA A 47 -16.76 -20.62 -19.62
N ASN A 48 -16.03 -20.66 -20.74
CA ASN A 48 -14.97 -21.63 -20.94
C ASN A 48 -13.60 -20.98 -20.72
N PHE A 49 -12.89 -21.36 -19.66
CA PHE A 49 -11.52 -20.91 -19.36
C PHE A 49 -10.48 -22.01 -19.60
N ASP A 50 -10.76 -23.04 -20.40
CA ASP A 50 -9.84 -24.17 -20.57
C ASP A 50 -8.51 -23.70 -21.18
N SER A 51 -7.40 -24.14 -20.59
CA SER A 51 -6.03 -23.73 -20.96
C SER A 51 -5.76 -22.21 -20.89
N ALA A 52 -6.64 -21.41 -20.27
CA ALA A 52 -6.41 -19.99 -20.10
C ALA A 52 -5.22 -19.73 -19.16
N ARG A 53 -4.46 -18.67 -19.42
CA ARG A 53 -3.36 -18.26 -18.55
C ARG A 53 -3.85 -17.23 -17.56
N LEU A 54 -4.08 -17.66 -16.32
CA LEU A 54 -4.38 -16.78 -15.19
C LEU A 54 -3.10 -16.40 -14.45
N GLY A 55 -3.17 -15.37 -13.61
CA GLY A 55 -2.11 -15.03 -12.68
C GLY A 55 -1.66 -13.57 -12.79
N GLN A 56 -0.43 -13.33 -12.34
CA GLN A 56 0.11 -11.98 -12.24
C GLN A 56 0.56 -11.40 -13.57
N SER A 57 0.18 -10.15 -13.84
CA SER A 57 0.73 -9.34 -14.92
C SER A 57 1.91 -8.50 -14.43
N ARG A 58 3.08 -8.67 -15.07
CA ARG A 58 4.29 -7.90 -14.76
C ARG A 58 4.06 -6.39 -14.85
N GLN A 59 3.28 -5.92 -15.83
CA GLN A 59 3.03 -4.49 -16.02
C GLN A 59 2.21 -3.88 -14.87
N ARG A 60 1.20 -4.62 -14.37
CA ARG A 60 0.39 -4.19 -13.22
C ARG A 60 1.11 -4.31 -11.88
N LEU A 61 2.21 -5.08 -11.82
CA LEU A 61 3.05 -5.21 -10.63
C LEU A 61 4.19 -4.17 -10.59
N LEU A 62 4.90 -3.99 -11.71
CA LEU A 62 6.11 -3.16 -11.76
C LEU A 62 5.83 -1.68 -11.53
N LEU A 63 4.74 -1.13 -12.08
CA LEU A 63 4.40 0.28 -11.93
C LEU A 63 4.17 0.67 -10.45
N PRO A 64 3.23 0.05 -9.70
CA PRO A 64 3.03 0.39 -8.29
C PRO A 64 4.25 0.04 -7.44
N LEU A 65 4.99 -1.03 -7.74
CA LEU A 65 6.21 -1.37 -7.03
C LEU A 65 7.28 -0.29 -7.22
N GLY A 66 7.45 0.22 -8.43
CA GLY A 66 8.36 1.33 -8.74
C GLY A 66 7.97 2.60 -8.00
N VAL A 67 6.68 2.96 -8.00
CA VAL A 67 6.17 4.11 -7.23
C VAL A 67 6.45 3.94 -5.74
N MET A 68 6.14 2.77 -5.16
CA MET A 68 6.42 2.46 -3.76
C MET A 68 7.91 2.58 -3.43
N LEU A 69 8.78 2.08 -4.31
CA LEU A 69 10.22 2.16 -4.13
C LEU A 69 10.72 3.61 -4.18
N THR A 70 10.23 4.42 -5.13
CA THR A 70 10.62 5.84 -5.22
C THR A 70 10.19 6.63 -3.99
N ILE A 71 8.98 6.40 -3.49
CA ILE A 71 8.48 7.02 -2.26
C ILE A 71 9.31 6.56 -1.07
N ALA A 72 9.68 5.29 -1.01
CA ALA A 72 10.48 4.75 0.08
C ALA A 72 11.88 5.38 0.14
N ILE A 73 12.54 5.50 -1.02
CA ILE A 73 13.85 6.14 -1.12
C ILE A 73 13.77 7.62 -0.73
N ALA A 74 12.78 8.36 -1.22
CA ALA A 74 12.59 9.77 -0.91
C ALA A 74 12.26 10.01 0.58
N MET A 75 11.45 9.14 1.18
CA MET A 75 11.17 9.16 2.62
C MET A 75 12.42 8.88 3.45
N PHE A 76 13.20 7.86 3.06
CA PHE A 76 14.44 7.52 3.75
C PHE A 76 15.45 8.67 3.71
N ASP A 77 15.61 9.31 2.54
CA ASP A 77 16.45 10.51 2.36
C ASP A 77 15.97 11.67 3.27
N ALA A 78 14.68 12.01 3.20
CA ALA A 78 14.09 13.09 3.97
C ALA A 78 14.25 12.89 5.49
N ILE A 79 13.86 11.71 5.98
CA ILE A 79 13.93 11.40 7.41
C ILE A 79 15.39 11.37 7.86
N SER A 80 16.30 10.76 7.11
CA SER A 80 17.72 10.72 7.47
C SER A 80 18.28 12.14 7.62
N HIS A 81 18.09 13.00 6.63
CA HIS A 81 18.59 14.37 6.71
C HIS A 81 17.96 15.18 7.84
N MET A 82 16.66 15.01 8.09
CA MET A 82 15.98 15.67 9.21
C MET A 82 16.47 15.18 10.56
N LEU A 83 16.75 13.88 10.71
CA LEU A 83 17.20 13.29 11.97
C LEU A 83 18.67 13.61 12.26
N PHE A 84 19.55 13.49 11.26
CA PHE A 84 20.97 13.81 11.40
C PHE A 84 21.22 15.32 11.49
N GLY A 85 20.40 16.16 10.84
CA GLY A 85 20.52 17.62 10.91
C GLY A 85 20.22 18.21 12.29
N VAL A 86 19.71 17.40 13.21
CA VAL A 86 19.38 17.78 14.60
C VAL A 86 20.50 17.40 15.56
N LEU A 87 21.38 16.46 15.18
CA LEU A 87 22.50 16.06 16.01
C LEU A 87 23.45 17.24 16.22
N GLY A 88 23.72 17.56 17.49
CA GLY A 88 24.60 18.66 17.88
C GLY A 88 23.90 20.00 18.16
N ARG A 89 22.58 20.11 17.98
CA ARG A 89 21.82 21.32 18.39
C ARG A 89 21.32 21.21 19.83
N THR A 90 21.43 22.28 20.60
CA THR A 90 20.96 22.29 22.00
C THR A 90 19.47 22.63 22.11
N ALA A 91 18.78 22.11 23.14
CA ALA A 91 17.32 22.26 23.32
C ALA A 91 16.81 23.72 23.39
N ALA A 92 17.71 24.69 23.54
CA ALA A 92 17.42 26.11 23.56
C ALA A 92 17.35 26.76 22.15
N GLU A 93 17.86 26.08 21.12
CA GLU A 93 17.82 26.58 19.75
C GLU A 93 16.45 26.37 19.10
N SER A 94 15.99 27.34 18.30
CA SER A 94 14.68 27.33 17.62
C SER A 94 14.42 26.08 16.76
N GLY A 95 15.48 25.37 16.35
CA GLY A 95 15.41 24.13 15.59
C GLY A 95 14.70 22.97 16.29
N TRP A 96 14.65 22.95 17.63
CA TRP A 96 14.03 21.84 18.37
C TRP A 96 12.52 21.75 18.22
N SER A 97 11.85 22.86 17.93
CA SER A 97 10.41 22.87 17.62
C SER A 97 10.08 21.99 16.41
N PHE A 98 10.95 21.97 15.39
CA PHE A 98 10.78 21.14 14.19
C PHE A 98 11.02 19.65 14.46
N VAL A 99 11.89 19.32 15.42
CA VAL A 99 12.14 17.92 15.85
C VAL A 99 10.90 17.34 16.50
N ILE A 100 10.30 18.11 17.41
CA ILE A 100 9.07 17.71 18.10
C ILE A 100 7.94 17.55 17.06
N ALA A 101 7.80 18.51 16.13
CA ALA A 101 6.81 18.42 15.06
C ALA A 101 7.03 17.20 14.15
N LEU A 102 8.29 16.88 13.81
CA LEU A 102 8.65 15.69 13.03
C LEU A 102 8.26 14.41 13.78
N CYS A 103 8.65 14.28 15.05
CA CYS A 103 8.30 13.14 15.88
C CYS A 103 6.78 12.96 15.97
N VAL A 104 6.03 14.04 16.21
CA VAL A 104 4.55 14.01 16.26
C VAL A 104 3.96 13.58 14.92
N ALA A 105 4.46 14.09 13.80
CA ALA A 105 3.98 13.70 12.47
C ALA A 105 4.27 12.22 12.18
N LEU A 106 5.45 11.72 12.56
CA LEU A 106 5.81 10.30 12.42
C LEU A 106 4.94 9.41 13.33
N THR A 107 4.63 9.85 14.56
CA THR A 107 3.80 9.03 15.47
C THR A 107 2.38 8.93 14.96
N ILE A 108 1.82 10.03 14.45
CA ILE A 108 0.51 10.02 13.79
C ILE A 108 0.54 9.09 12.57
N ALA A 109 1.56 9.22 11.72
CA ALA A 109 1.68 8.38 10.52
C ALA A 109 1.80 6.88 10.85
N ALA A 110 2.59 6.52 11.86
CA ALA A 110 2.81 5.14 12.29
C ALA A 110 1.59 4.53 13.00
N THR A 111 0.94 5.28 13.89
CA THR A 111 -0.14 4.76 14.74
C THR A 111 -1.49 4.76 14.04
N ALA A 112 -1.74 5.68 13.11
CA ALA A 112 -2.98 5.75 12.36
C ALA A 112 -3.31 4.41 11.68
N ILE A 113 -2.30 3.68 11.20
CA ILE A 113 -2.53 2.45 10.44
C ILE A 113 -3.04 1.26 11.29
N LEU A 114 -2.99 1.37 12.61
CA LEU A 114 -3.55 0.39 13.54
C LEU A 114 -5.08 0.48 13.62
N LEU A 115 -5.68 1.62 13.30
CA LEU A 115 -7.13 1.74 13.30
C LEU A 115 -7.69 1.04 12.05
N PRO A 116 -8.66 0.11 12.19
CA PRO A 116 -9.25 -0.63 11.08
C PRO A 116 -10.19 0.20 10.19
N HIS A 117 -10.10 1.54 10.25
CA HIS A 117 -10.98 2.45 9.53
C HIS A 117 -10.30 3.01 8.27
N PRO A 118 -11.05 3.22 7.17
CA PRO A 118 -10.51 3.85 5.96
C PRO A 118 -9.97 5.26 6.21
N ALA A 119 -10.49 5.95 7.24
CA ALA A 119 -10.00 7.24 7.71
C ALA A 119 -8.54 7.20 8.19
N ALA A 120 -8.06 6.04 8.64
CA ALA A 120 -6.74 5.89 9.20
C ALA A 120 -5.65 5.80 8.12
N THR A 121 -5.95 5.15 7.00
CA THR A 121 -5.11 5.18 5.80
C THR A 121 -5.00 6.60 5.23
N LEU A 122 -6.11 7.36 5.29
CA LEU A 122 -6.11 8.77 4.90
C LEU A 122 -5.20 9.59 5.82
N LEU A 123 -5.38 9.49 7.13
CA LEU A 123 -4.59 10.24 8.11
C LEU A 123 -3.09 9.93 8.01
N SER A 124 -2.75 8.64 7.89
CA SER A 124 -1.35 8.21 7.78
C SER A 124 -0.71 8.73 6.50
N GLY A 125 -1.40 8.57 5.37
CA GLY A 125 -0.89 8.99 4.07
C GLY A 125 -0.80 10.51 3.94
N THR A 126 -1.78 11.26 4.48
CA THR A 126 -1.71 12.73 4.49
C THR A 126 -0.60 13.26 5.37
N ALA A 127 -0.43 12.71 6.58
CA ALA A 127 0.67 13.09 7.47
C ALA A 127 2.03 12.85 6.79
N SER A 128 2.16 11.70 6.12
CA SER A 128 3.38 11.35 5.39
C SER A 128 3.64 12.23 4.16
N GLY A 129 2.59 12.52 3.38
CA GLY A 129 2.68 13.41 2.21
C GLY A 129 3.01 14.85 2.59
N ALA A 130 2.45 15.34 3.70
CA ALA A 130 2.78 16.63 4.27
C ALA A 130 4.24 16.69 4.72
N LEU A 131 4.74 15.64 5.37
CA LEU A 131 6.14 15.54 5.84
C LEU A 131 7.13 15.55 4.67
N LEU A 132 6.87 14.76 3.61
CA LEU A 132 7.72 14.73 2.41
C LEU A 132 7.79 16.10 1.74
N SER A 133 6.62 16.75 1.63
CA SER A 133 6.49 18.03 0.93
C SER A 133 7.05 19.17 1.77
N PHE A 134 6.95 19.10 3.09
CA PHE A 134 7.63 20.02 4.01
C PHE A 134 9.14 20.00 3.78
N TYR A 135 9.73 18.81 3.76
CA TYR A 135 11.18 18.64 3.57
C TYR A 135 11.66 19.18 2.22
N TYR A 136 11.10 18.65 1.12
CA TYR A 136 11.57 19.04 -0.21
C TYR A 136 11.18 20.47 -0.59
N GLY A 137 10.01 20.94 -0.16
CA GLY A 137 9.60 22.33 -0.39
C GLY A 137 10.47 23.32 0.37
N GLY A 138 10.79 23.04 1.64
CA GLY A 138 11.75 23.84 2.41
C GLY A 138 13.15 23.85 1.78
N ARG A 139 13.65 22.69 1.36
CA ARG A 139 14.98 22.57 0.74
C ARG A 139 15.08 23.29 -0.60
N SER A 140 14.03 23.20 -1.43
CA SER A 140 13.99 23.89 -2.74
C SER A 140 13.95 25.42 -2.61
N ALA A 141 13.45 25.93 -1.49
CA ALA A 141 13.35 27.35 -1.19
C ALA A 141 14.47 27.86 -0.26
N GLY A 142 15.64 27.23 -0.26
CA GLY A 142 16.78 27.70 0.53
C GLY A 142 16.61 27.62 2.06
N ASN A 143 15.79 26.68 2.54
CA ASN A 143 15.41 26.48 3.95
C ASN A 143 14.46 27.55 4.53
N ASP A 144 13.69 28.23 3.68
CA ASP A 144 12.64 29.13 4.13
C ASP A 144 11.47 28.39 4.79
N ALA A 145 11.22 28.69 6.08
CA ALA A 145 10.16 28.06 6.86
C ALA A 145 8.75 28.30 6.30
N ARG A 146 8.51 29.47 5.69
CA ARG A 146 7.20 29.81 5.09
C ARG A 146 6.88 28.90 3.91
N MET A 147 7.88 28.66 3.06
CA MET A 147 7.76 27.80 1.89
C MET A 147 7.63 26.32 2.29
N ALA A 148 8.35 25.89 3.33
CA ALA A 148 8.21 24.54 3.88
C ALA A 148 6.80 24.27 4.41
N ILE A 149 6.18 25.23 5.12
CA ILE A 149 4.81 25.07 5.62
C ILE A 149 3.81 25.09 4.46
N ALA A 150 3.97 26.00 3.50
CA ALA A 150 3.10 26.08 2.34
C ALA A 150 3.13 24.79 1.50
N SER A 151 4.31 24.21 1.28
CA SER A 151 4.47 22.95 0.57
C SER A 151 3.91 21.76 1.37
N ALA A 152 4.02 21.76 2.69
CA ALA A 152 3.42 20.73 3.54
C ALA A 152 1.90 20.69 3.41
N VAL A 153 1.26 21.86 3.43
CA VAL A 153 -0.20 21.98 3.27
C VAL A 153 -0.60 21.51 1.87
N ALA A 154 0.09 21.99 0.82
CA ALA A 154 -0.18 21.57 -0.55
C ALA A 154 -0.02 20.04 -0.74
N GLY A 155 1.07 19.47 -0.24
CA GLY A 155 1.35 18.04 -0.31
C GLY A 155 0.34 17.18 0.47
N GLY A 156 -0.05 17.64 1.67
CA GLY A 156 -1.08 17.00 2.48
C GLY A 156 -2.44 16.96 1.78
N ILE A 157 -2.85 18.07 1.16
CA ILE A 157 -4.11 18.16 0.39
C ILE A 157 -4.07 17.24 -0.83
N VAL A 158 -2.99 17.26 -1.61
CA VAL A 158 -2.83 16.38 -2.78
C VAL A 158 -2.93 14.91 -2.36
N CYS A 159 -2.23 14.53 -1.29
CA CYS A 159 -2.26 13.16 -0.79
C CYS A 159 -3.67 12.78 -0.28
N PHE A 160 -4.37 13.69 0.41
CA PHE A 160 -5.75 13.47 0.88
C PHE A 160 -6.71 13.21 -0.29
N ILE A 161 -6.61 14.00 -1.36
CA ILE A 161 -7.45 13.87 -2.55
C ILE A 161 -7.16 12.55 -3.26
N LEU A 162 -5.88 12.21 -3.49
CA LEU A 162 -5.48 10.98 -4.17
C LEU A 162 -5.92 9.73 -3.39
N LEU A 163 -5.69 9.72 -2.08
CA LEU A 163 -6.09 8.63 -1.21
C LEU A 163 -7.60 8.52 -1.08
N GLY A 164 -8.31 9.66 -1.00
CA GLY A 164 -9.76 9.72 -0.92
C GLY A 164 -10.43 9.18 -2.20
N TYR A 165 -9.90 9.55 -3.36
CA TYR A 165 -10.34 9.00 -4.64
C TYR A 165 -10.08 7.49 -4.74
N GLY A 166 -8.92 7.04 -4.28
CA GLY A 166 -8.54 5.63 -4.27
C GLY A 166 -9.40 4.75 -3.35
N LEU A 167 -9.71 5.24 -2.14
CA LEU A 167 -10.62 4.56 -1.22
C LEU A 167 -12.05 4.47 -1.78
N ARG A 168 -12.51 5.52 -2.49
CA ARG A 168 -13.84 5.51 -3.14
C ARG A 168 -13.93 4.51 -4.29
N THR A 169 -12.84 4.32 -5.03
CA THR A 169 -12.79 3.42 -6.18
C THR A 169 -12.41 1.98 -5.82
N ARG A 170 -12.02 1.71 -4.56
CA ARG A 170 -11.48 0.42 -4.06
C ARG A 170 -10.27 -0.08 -4.86
N HIS A 171 -9.52 0.82 -5.49
CA HIS A 171 -8.28 0.42 -6.16
C HIS A 171 -7.19 0.21 -5.12
N THR A 172 -6.72 -1.03 -4.97
CA THR A 172 -5.64 -1.44 -4.06
C THR A 172 -4.36 -0.60 -4.24
N LEU A 173 -4.17 -0.03 -5.44
CA LEU A 173 -3.08 0.88 -5.79
C LEU A 173 -3.01 2.15 -4.93
N SER A 174 -4.10 2.64 -4.33
CA SER A 174 -4.05 3.86 -3.51
C SER A 174 -3.65 3.60 -2.06
N ILE A 175 -3.89 2.40 -1.56
CA ILE A 175 -3.65 2.05 -0.15
C ILE A 175 -2.17 1.71 0.09
N ALA A 176 -1.53 1.12 -0.92
CA ALA A 176 -0.16 0.63 -0.81
C ALA A 176 0.89 1.74 -0.56
N PRO A 177 0.87 2.91 -1.23
CA PRO A 177 1.80 4.00 -0.95
C PRO A 177 1.68 4.53 0.49
N ALA A 178 0.45 4.67 1.02
CA ALA A 178 0.24 5.10 2.40
C ALA A 178 0.80 4.08 3.41
N LEU A 179 0.66 2.78 3.14
CA LEU A 179 1.27 1.74 3.97
C LEU A 179 2.81 1.82 3.96
N VAL A 180 3.42 2.07 2.80
CA VAL A 180 4.88 2.22 2.70
C VAL A 180 5.36 3.36 3.57
N CYS A 181 4.73 4.52 3.46
CA CYS A 181 5.09 5.67 4.28
C CYS A 181 4.94 5.40 5.79
N ALA A 182 3.83 4.78 6.20
CA ALA A 182 3.59 4.42 7.60
C ALA A 182 4.63 3.43 8.13
N THR A 183 5.03 2.45 7.30
CA THR A 183 6.04 1.45 7.65
C THR A 183 7.39 2.12 7.89
N ILE A 184 7.76 3.08 7.03
CA ILE A 184 9.01 3.83 7.17
C ILE A 184 8.96 4.75 8.39
N ALA A 185 7.83 5.42 8.63
CA ALA A 185 7.66 6.27 9.81
C ALA A 185 7.75 5.48 11.12
N ALA A 186 7.10 4.31 11.19
CA ALA A 186 7.18 3.41 12.33
C ALA A 186 8.61 2.91 12.56
N TYR A 187 9.32 2.55 11.50
CA TYR A 187 10.72 2.13 11.58
C TYR A 187 11.63 3.26 12.08
N ALA A 188 11.47 4.48 11.56
CA ALA A 188 12.24 5.64 12.00
C ALA A 188 12.06 5.93 13.49
N LEU A 189 10.83 5.82 13.99
CA LEU A 189 10.53 5.98 15.42
C LEU A 189 11.09 4.85 16.28
N ALA A 190 11.04 3.60 15.80
CA ALA A 190 11.67 2.48 16.49
C ALA A 190 13.18 2.72 16.65
N TRP A 191 13.86 3.16 15.59
CA TRP A 191 15.28 3.47 15.65
C TRP A 191 15.59 4.65 16.58
N PHE A 192 14.83 5.73 16.49
CA PHE A 192 15.04 6.92 17.32
C PHE A 192 14.82 6.63 18.82
N THR A 193 13.71 5.98 19.16
CA THR A 193 13.39 5.62 20.55
C THR A 193 14.33 4.55 21.09
N GLY A 194 14.75 3.58 20.27
CA GLY A 194 15.75 2.58 20.65
C GLY A 194 17.12 3.20 20.95
N THR A 195 17.55 4.19 20.15
CA THR A 195 18.81 4.91 20.40
C THR A 195 18.76 5.69 21.72
N TRP A 196 17.64 6.36 22.00
CA TRP A 196 17.41 7.04 23.29
C TRP A 196 17.30 6.07 24.47
N ALA A 197 16.74 4.88 24.27
CA ALA A 197 16.67 3.84 25.30
C ALA A 197 18.07 3.41 25.74
N ILE A 198 18.97 3.17 24.78
CA ILE A 198 20.36 2.78 25.05
C ILE A 198 21.10 3.93 25.75
N ALA A 199 20.97 5.16 25.26
CA ALA A 199 21.59 6.34 25.88
C ALA A 199 21.11 6.53 27.34
N ALA A 200 19.81 6.42 27.59
CA ALA A 200 19.22 6.55 28.92
C ALA A 200 19.61 5.39 29.86
N ALA A 201 19.84 4.18 29.32
CA ALA A 201 20.32 3.03 30.09
C ALA A 201 21.77 3.21 30.59
N THR A 202 22.60 3.90 29.81
CA THR A 202 23.99 4.22 30.19
C THR A 202 24.11 5.39 31.17
N ALA A 203 23.09 6.24 31.28
CA ALA A 203 23.09 7.38 32.19
C ALA A 203 22.56 7.00 33.60
N SER A 204 23.27 7.39 34.66
CA SER A 204 23.03 6.96 36.04
C SER A 204 21.66 7.38 36.63
N GLY A 205 21.02 8.43 36.11
CA GLY A 205 19.75 8.97 36.62
C GLY A 205 18.49 8.66 35.81
N TYR A 206 18.60 8.09 34.60
CA TYR A 206 17.47 8.00 33.64
C TYR A 206 17.04 6.56 33.34
N ARG A 207 17.37 5.59 34.21
CA ARG A 207 17.12 4.16 33.98
C ARG A 207 15.63 3.81 33.78
N SER A 208 14.72 4.44 34.51
CA SER A 208 13.27 4.25 34.35
C SER A 208 12.76 4.78 33.01
N LEU A 209 13.26 5.93 32.56
CA LEU A 209 13.01 6.49 31.23
C LEU A 209 13.56 5.59 30.11
N GLY A 210 14.74 4.99 30.31
CA GLY A 210 15.32 4.02 29.36
C GLY A 210 14.44 2.78 29.16
N LEU A 211 13.81 2.28 30.22
CA LEU A 211 12.87 1.16 30.13
C LEU A 211 11.60 1.53 29.35
N ILE A 212 11.07 2.73 29.58
CA ILE A 212 9.92 3.25 28.82
C ILE A 212 10.26 3.36 27.33
N PHE A 213 11.41 3.95 26.98
CA PHE A 213 11.83 4.06 25.58
C PHE A 213 12.06 2.69 24.93
N THR A 214 12.57 1.70 25.68
CA THR A 214 12.71 0.32 25.19
C THR A 214 11.34 -0.29 24.84
N VAL A 215 10.35 -0.16 25.72
CA VAL A 215 8.98 -0.68 25.47
C VAL A 215 8.36 0.01 24.27
N VAL A 216 8.50 1.33 24.16
CA VAL A 216 8.01 2.11 23.02
C VAL A 216 8.69 1.69 21.72
N SER A 217 10.00 1.48 21.72
CA SER A 217 10.76 1.01 20.55
C SER A 217 10.29 -0.37 20.09
N LEU A 218 10.06 -1.31 21.02
CA LEU A 218 9.56 -2.64 20.70
C LEU A 218 8.14 -2.58 20.10
N ALA A 219 7.28 -1.69 20.63
CA ALA A 219 5.96 -1.47 20.07
C ALA A 219 6.03 -0.96 18.61
N TYR A 220 6.88 0.03 18.32
CA TYR A 220 7.08 0.52 16.96
C TYR A 220 7.69 -0.53 16.02
N PHE A 221 8.58 -1.39 16.52
CA PHE A 221 9.12 -2.51 15.75
C PHE A 221 8.02 -3.53 15.40
N ALA A 222 7.15 -3.88 16.34
CA ALA A 222 6.01 -4.77 16.11
C ALA A 222 5.02 -4.17 15.08
N ILE A 223 4.75 -2.87 15.16
CA ILE A 223 3.93 -2.14 14.17
C ILE A 223 4.57 -2.23 12.78
N THR A 224 5.89 -2.02 12.68
CA THR A 224 6.65 -2.12 11.44
C THR A 224 6.54 -3.52 10.83
N LEU A 225 6.69 -4.58 11.64
CA LEU A 225 6.55 -5.95 11.14
C LEU A 225 5.12 -6.24 10.64
N SER A 226 4.11 -5.80 11.39
CA SER A 226 2.70 -6.01 11.03
C SER A 226 2.33 -5.31 9.71
N THR A 227 2.87 -4.12 9.48
CA THR A 227 2.64 -3.32 8.26
C THR A 227 3.39 -3.89 7.07
N LEU A 228 4.62 -4.39 7.28
CA LEU A 228 5.37 -5.11 6.25
C LEU A 228 4.63 -6.37 5.76
N ILE A 229 4.04 -7.14 6.69
CA ILE A 229 3.23 -8.32 6.33
C ILE A 229 1.99 -7.91 5.53
N ARG A 230 1.30 -6.84 5.91
CA ARG A 230 0.15 -6.31 5.14
C ARG A 230 0.58 -5.82 3.76
N LEU A 231 1.70 -5.10 3.67
CA LEU A 231 2.26 -4.63 2.41
C LEU A 231 2.63 -5.81 1.50
N ALA A 232 3.24 -6.86 2.03
CA ALA A 232 3.57 -8.07 1.27
C ALA A 232 2.32 -8.77 0.73
N LYS A 233 1.23 -8.82 1.51
CA LYS A 233 -0.06 -9.34 1.03
C LYS A 233 -0.63 -8.46 -0.09
N ILE A 234 -0.58 -7.15 0.06
CA ILE A 234 -1.04 -6.22 -0.97
C ILE A 234 -0.23 -6.39 -2.25
N VAL A 235 1.10 -6.43 -2.16
CA VAL A 235 1.98 -6.62 -3.32
C VAL A 235 1.73 -7.95 -4.02
N ARG A 236 1.43 -9.02 -3.27
CA ARG A 236 1.03 -10.30 -3.86
C ARG A 236 -0.31 -10.19 -4.57
N SER A 237 -1.30 -9.50 -3.99
CA SER A 237 -2.59 -9.27 -4.65
C SER A 237 -2.52 -8.33 -5.86
N LEU A 238 -1.43 -7.57 -6.03
CA LEU A 238 -1.28 -6.65 -7.15
C LEU A 238 -1.01 -7.40 -8.45
N GLY A 239 -1.90 -7.16 -9.41
CA GLY A 239 -1.75 -7.67 -10.77
C GLY A 239 -2.21 -9.12 -10.94
N GLU A 240 -2.78 -9.75 -9.92
CA GLU A 240 -3.48 -11.03 -10.02
C GLU A 240 -4.75 -10.92 -10.88
N THR A 241 -5.19 -12.05 -11.43
CA THR A 241 -6.50 -12.12 -12.09
C THR A 241 -7.58 -12.19 -11.02
N CYS A 242 -8.51 -11.22 -10.98
CA CYS A 242 -9.53 -11.12 -9.93
C CYS A 242 -10.89 -11.63 -10.41
N PHE A 243 -11.50 -12.55 -9.68
CA PHE A 243 -12.87 -13.06 -9.84
C PHE A 243 -13.76 -12.71 -8.65
N TYR A 244 -13.42 -11.64 -7.92
CA TYR A 244 -14.14 -11.22 -6.71
C TYR A 244 -15.64 -11.04 -6.95
N GLN A 245 -16.49 -11.79 -6.23
CA GLN A 245 -17.96 -11.80 -6.41
C GLN A 245 -18.44 -12.10 -7.83
N ALA A 246 -17.63 -12.75 -8.66
CA ALA A 246 -18.05 -13.20 -9.98
C ALA A 246 -18.94 -14.43 -9.89
N ASP A 247 -19.86 -14.57 -10.84
CA ASP A 247 -20.73 -15.74 -10.95
C ASP A 247 -20.12 -16.73 -11.94
N LEU A 248 -19.42 -17.73 -11.41
CA LEU A 248 -18.72 -18.78 -12.14
C LEU A 248 -19.55 -20.07 -12.25
N THR A 249 -20.86 -20.01 -12.05
CA THR A 249 -21.72 -21.20 -12.10
C THR A 249 -21.61 -21.92 -13.45
N GLY A 250 -21.09 -23.15 -13.43
CA GLY A 250 -20.88 -23.96 -14.65
C GLY A 250 -19.69 -23.53 -15.51
N ALA A 251 -18.81 -22.64 -15.03
CA ALA A 251 -17.59 -22.28 -15.72
C ALA A 251 -16.60 -23.46 -15.76
N LYS A 252 -15.86 -23.61 -16.87
CA LYS A 252 -14.89 -24.68 -17.08
C LYS A 252 -13.46 -24.17 -16.94
N PHE A 253 -12.62 -24.90 -16.21
CA PHE A 253 -11.22 -24.57 -15.96
C PHE A 253 -10.28 -25.75 -16.27
N ALA A 254 -10.60 -26.56 -17.29
CA ALA A 254 -9.79 -27.73 -17.62
C ALA A 254 -8.39 -27.30 -18.09
N ASN A 255 -7.35 -27.89 -17.51
CA ASN A 255 -5.93 -27.59 -17.79
C ASN A 255 -5.50 -26.13 -17.54
N THR A 256 -6.20 -25.43 -16.65
CA THR A 256 -5.88 -24.03 -16.31
C THR A 256 -5.10 -23.95 -15.00
N ILE A 257 -3.99 -23.23 -15.01
CA ILE A 257 -3.20 -22.98 -13.79
C ILE A 257 -3.87 -21.86 -13.00
N LEU A 258 -4.48 -22.19 -11.87
CA LEU A 258 -5.23 -21.26 -11.02
C LEU A 258 -4.35 -20.47 -10.02
N ARG A 259 -3.02 -20.58 -10.12
CA ARG A 259 -2.09 -19.92 -9.20
C ARG A 259 -2.15 -18.38 -9.34
N ASN A 260 -2.17 -17.69 -8.20
CA ASN A 260 -2.21 -16.22 -8.11
C ASN A 260 -3.43 -15.60 -8.83
N ALA A 261 -4.59 -16.23 -8.66
CA ALA A 261 -5.89 -15.69 -9.04
C ALA A 261 -6.78 -15.59 -7.80
N ASP A 262 -7.49 -14.47 -7.68
CA ASP A 262 -8.35 -14.18 -6.53
C ASP A 262 -9.78 -14.65 -6.82
N PHE A 263 -10.23 -15.69 -6.13
CA PHE A 263 -11.60 -16.22 -6.21
C PHE A 263 -12.47 -15.82 -5.01
N ALA A 264 -12.06 -14.81 -4.22
CA ALA A 264 -12.77 -14.43 -3.00
C ALA A 264 -14.24 -14.06 -3.27
N GLY A 265 -15.16 -14.82 -2.67
CA GLY A 265 -16.60 -14.61 -2.79
C GLY A 265 -17.17 -14.92 -4.18
N ALA A 266 -16.43 -15.61 -5.05
CA ALA A 266 -16.96 -16.10 -6.30
C ALA A 266 -18.05 -17.17 -6.07
N ILE A 267 -19.12 -17.12 -6.86
CA ILE A 267 -20.26 -18.04 -6.77
C ILE A 267 -20.03 -19.18 -7.75
N GLY A 268 -20.31 -20.43 -7.36
CA GLY A 268 -20.22 -21.58 -8.26
C GLY A 268 -18.79 -22.07 -8.55
N PHE A 269 -17.80 -21.59 -7.79
CA PHE A 269 -16.43 -22.08 -7.80
C PHE A 269 -16.13 -22.81 -6.49
N THR A 270 -15.99 -24.13 -6.56
CA THR A 270 -15.49 -24.96 -5.45
C THR A 270 -14.01 -25.23 -5.70
N ASN A 271 -13.14 -24.83 -4.76
CA ASN A 271 -11.71 -25.01 -4.87
C ASN A 271 -11.38 -26.49 -5.16
N LEU A 272 -10.65 -26.76 -6.24
CA LEU A 272 -10.19 -28.10 -6.60
C LEU A 272 -9.00 -28.57 -5.73
N ASP A 273 -8.52 -27.72 -4.82
CA ASP A 273 -7.43 -28.04 -3.88
C ASP A 273 -7.93 -28.71 -2.57
N ASP A 274 -9.24 -28.96 -2.44
CA ASP A 274 -9.85 -29.77 -1.35
C ASP A 274 -10.09 -31.25 -1.76
N GLN A 275 -9.36 -31.76 -2.76
CA GLN A 275 -9.31 -33.20 -3.12
C GLN A 275 -7.88 -33.73 -3.19
#